data_AF-A0A818FAH4-F1
#
_entry.id   AF-A0A818FAH4-F1
#
_cell.length_a   1.000
_cell.length_b   1.000
_cell.length_c   1.000
_cell.angle_alpha   90.00
_cell.angle_beta   90.00
_cell.angle_gamma   90.00
#
_symmetry.space_group_name_H-M   'P 1'
#
loop_
_entity.id
_entity.type
_entity.pdbx_description
1 polymer ?
#
loop_
_entity_poly.entity_id
_entity_poly.type
_entity_poly.pdbx_seq_one_letter_code
_entity_poly.pdbx_strand_id
1 'polypeptide(L)'
;MLQEKNDFLNLKFLRRQTLRELFSQLTTSAERWAAFKQHTDAMINSVTSSTKYRKSTYTTLIDEIMFEYCYPRLDANVTKGMNHLLKSPFSIHPKTGRVSIPIHLDSLGYFDPCKEGSVPKLNELCQQVEQLPKQNQQSEDGSNEKTATKQKDYNQTSLKPFIDIFARFVQQSQTSKQNETLAKSDLNTMLSGEI
;
A
#
# COMPACT_ATOMS: atom_id res chain seq x y z
N MET A 1 22.51 -5.14 21.30
CA MET A 1 22.02 -3.74 21.16
C MET A 1 20.51 -3.63 20.82
N LEU A 2 19.71 -4.69 21.02
CA LEU A 2 18.25 -4.70 20.77
C LEU A 2 17.41 -4.77 22.06
N GLN A 3 18.04 -4.71 23.23
CA GLN A 3 17.39 -4.98 24.51
C GLN A 3 16.92 -3.73 25.26
N GLU A 4 17.35 -2.53 24.84
CA GLU A 4 17.10 -1.28 25.58
C GLU A 4 16.01 -0.38 24.95
N LYS A 5 15.41 -0.74 23.81
CA LYS A 5 14.38 0.11 23.15
C LYS A 5 12.92 -0.24 23.48
N ASN A 6 12.69 -1.20 24.37
CA ASN A 6 11.34 -1.61 24.80
C ASN A 6 10.85 -0.93 26.09
N ASP A 7 11.51 0.15 26.52
CA ASP A 7 11.10 0.91 27.71
C ASP A 7 9.79 1.71 27.53
N PHE A 8 9.27 1.83 26.31
CA PHE A 8 7.97 2.46 26.05
C PHE A 8 6.82 1.66 26.67
N LEU A 9 7.01 0.35 26.79
CA LEU A 9 6.11 -0.58 27.45
C LEU A 9 6.59 -0.90 28.87
N ASN A 10 6.94 0.12 29.67
CA ASN A 10 7.23 -0.04 31.10
C ASN A 10 5.93 -0.35 31.88
N LEU A 11 5.33 -1.49 31.56
CA LEU A 11 4.16 -2.16 32.14
C LEU A 11 4.38 -2.57 33.60
N LYS A 12 5.26 -1.92 34.37
CA LYS A 12 5.39 -2.15 35.82
C LYS A 12 4.04 -2.02 36.53
N PHE A 13 3.11 -1.26 35.96
CA PHE A 13 1.75 -1.10 36.45
C PHE A 13 0.79 -2.23 36.05
N LEU A 14 1.05 -2.95 34.96
CA LEU A 14 0.09 -3.90 34.38
C LEU A 14 -0.07 -5.21 35.15
N ARG A 15 0.59 -5.36 36.31
CA ARG A 15 0.69 -6.64 37.05
C ARG A 15 0.91 -7.80 36.08
N ARG A 16 1.99 -7.71 35.28
CA ARG A 16 2.32 -8.65 34.19
C ARG A 16 2.18 -10.13 34.59
N GLN A 17 2.45 -10.45 35.84
CA GLN A 17 2.32 -11.79 36.38
C GLN A 17 0.87 -12.29 36.35
N THR A 18 -0.11 -11.47 36.74
CA THR A 18 -1.54 -11.79 36.68
C THR A 18 -1.99 -12.06 35.25
N LEU A 19 -1.55 -11.26 34.29
CA LEU A 19 -1.86 -11.48 32.87
C LEU A 19 -1.18 -12.74 32.32
N ARG A 20 0.03 -13.07 32.77
CA ARG A 20 0.71 -14.32 32.40
C ARG A 20 -0.05 -15.54 32.89
N GLU A 21 -0.51 -15.52 34.14
CA GLU A 21 -1.34 -16.58 34.72
C GLU A 21 -2.68 -16.70 33.98
N LEU A 22 -3.37 -15.58 33.75
CA LEU A 22 -4.60 -15.54 32.96
C LEU A 22 -4.40 -16.12 31.56
N PHE A 23 -3.33 -15.73 30.87
CA PHE A 23 -3.02 -16.24 29.55
C PHE A 23 -2.66 -17.73 29.60
N SER A 24 -1.99 -18.23 30.63
CA SER A 24 -1.64 -19.66 30.74
C SER A 24 -2.86 -20.59 30.72
N GLN A 25 -4.04 -20.08 31.12
CA GLN A 25 -5.29 -20.82 31.15
C GLN A 25 -6.08 -20.77 29.83
N LEU A 26 -5.70 -19.88 28.92
CA LEU A 26 -6.37 -19.66 27.64
C LEU A 26 -5.61 -20.33 26.51
N THR A 27 -6.30 -20.72 25.45
CA THR A 27 -5.69 -21.47 24.35
C THR A 27 -5.40 -20.54 23.17
N THR A 28 -6.39 -19.78 22.71
CA THR A 28 -6.28 -19.00 21.47
C THR A 28 -5.83 -17.56 21.70
N SER A 29 -5.20 -16.94 20.69
CA SER A 29 -4.83 -15.52 20.73
C SER A 29 -6.07 -14.61 20.84
N ALA A 30 -7.20 -15.02 20.25
CA ALA A 30 -8.46 -14.29 20.33
C ALA A 30 -9.01 -14.26 21.76
N GLU A 31 -9.00 -15.40 22.45
CA GLU A 31 -9.36 -15.50 23.88
C GLU A 31 -8.46 -14.63 24.74
N ARG A 32 -7.13 -14.72 24.55
CA ARG A 32 -6.15 -13.91 25.30
C ARG A 32 -6.38 -12.42 25.09
N TRP A 33 -6.68 -11.99 23.85
CA TRP A 33 -6.96 -10.60 23.54
C TRP A 33 -8.27 -10.11 24.18
N ALA A 34 -9.32 -10.94 24.15
CA ALA A 34 -10.59 -10.61 24.81
C ALA A 34 -10.42 -10.47 26.33
N ALA A 35 -9.73 -11.43 26.96
CA ALA A 35 -9.44 -11.42 28.39
C ALA A 35 -8.54 -10.23 28.77
N PHE A 36 -7.58 -9.87 27.91
CA PHE A 36 -6.73 -8.70 28.09
C PHE A 36 -7.53 -7.41 28.10
N LYS A 37 -8.42 -7.20 27.12
CA LYS A 37 -9.31 -6.02 27.06
C LYS A 37 -10.19 -5.90 28.32
N GLN A 38 -10.80 -7.02 28.74
CA GLN A 38 -11.60 -7.04 29.97
C GLN A 38 -10.76 -6.69 31.20
N HIS A 39 -9.53 -7.21 31.29
CA HIS A 39 -8.61 -6.90 32.38
C HIS A 39 -8.22 -5.41 32.39
N THR A 40 -7.94 -4.82 31.23
CA THR A 40 -7.61 -3.38 31.11
C THR A 40 -8.82 -2.50 31.47
N ASP A 41 -10.03 -2.86 31.04
CA ASP A 41 -11.25 -2.12 31.37
C ASP A 41 -11.54 -2.14 32.87
N ALA A 42 -11.41 -3.31 33.50
CA ALA A 42 -11.55 -3.45 34.95
C ALA A 42 -10.51 -2.59 35.71
N MET A 43 -9.27 -2.54 35.21
CA MET A 43 -8.23 -1.70 35.78
C MET A 43 -8.59 -0.21 35.64
N ILE A 44 -9.03 0.25 34.46
CA ILE A 44 -9.47 1.64 34.23
C ILE A 44 -10.58 2.05 35.20
N ASN A 45 -11.57 1.17 35.40
CA ASN A 45 -12.72 1.42 36.27
C ASN A 45 -12.35 1.41 37.76
N SER A 46 -11.29 0.68 38.15
CA SER A 46 -10.80 0.62 39.53
C SER A 46 -9.96 1.85 39.96
N VAL A 47 -9.46 2.64 39.00
CA VAL A 47 -8.59 3.80 39.31
C VAL A 47 -9.43 4.99 39.81
N THR A 48 -9.21 5.38 41.06
CA THR A 48 -9.84 6.55 41.71
C THR A 48 -9.24 7.88 41.24
N SER A 49 -10.02 8.96 41.33
CA SER A 49 -9.69 10.32 40.83
C SER A 49 -8.35 10.91 41.29
N SER A 50 -7.80 10.44 42.42
CA SER A 50 -6.49 10.85 42.96
C SER A 50 -5.29 10.37 42.12
N THR A 51 -5.49 9.53 41.10
CA THR A 51 -4.42 8.96 40.26
C THR A 51 -4.64 9.15 38.76
N LYS A 52 -5.03 10.37 38.35
CA LYS A 52 -5.38 10.75 36.96
C LYS A 52 -4.38 10.25 35.89
N TYR A 53 -3.08 10.32 36.18
CA TYR A 53 -2.02 9.85 35.25
C TYR A 53 -2.07 8.34 34.99
N ARG A 54 -2.36 7.51 36.00
CA ARG A 54 -2.48 6.05 35.82
C ARG A 54 -3.71 5.66 35.01
N LYS A 55 -4.81 6.41 35.14
CA LYS A 55 -6.01 6.18 34.34
C LYS A 55 -5.71 6.39 32.84
N SER A 56 -5.00 7.48 32.50
CA SER A 56 -4.63 7.80 31.12
C SER A 56 -3.81 6.69 30.46
N THR A 57 -2.84 6.11 31.16
CA THR A 57 -1.97 5.06 30.60
C THR A 57 -2.73 3.78 30.25
N TYR A 58 -3.73 3.37 31.04
CA TYR A 58 -4.52 2.19 30.70
C TYR A 58 -5.49 2.45 29.55
N THR A 59 -6.00 3.68 29.43
CA THR A 59 -6.93 4.06 28.35
C THR A 59 -6.26 4.01 26.98
N THR A 60 -4.98 4.37 26.85
CA THR A 60 -4.27 4.36 25.56
C THR A 60 -3.59 3.02 25.23
N LEU A 61 -3.45 2.12 26.21
CA LEU A 61 -2.65 0.91 26.06
C LEU A 61 -3.13 -0.01 24.92
N ILE A 62 -4.45 -0.18 24.76
CA ILE A 62 -5.01 -1.00 23.68
C ILE A 62 -4.61 -0.42 22.33
N ASP A 63 -4.78 0.89 22.16
CA ASP A 63 -4.44 1.61 20.94
C ASP A 63 -2.93 1.54 20.68
N GLU A 64 -2.09 1.74 21.69
CA GLU A 64 -0.63 1.63 21.58
C GLU A 64 -0.19 0.25 21.08
N ILE A 65 -0.79 -0.82 21.59
CA ILE A 65 -0.52 -2.18 21.11
C ILE A 65 -1.01 -2.33 19.66
N MET A 66 -2.20 -1.84 19.33
CA MET A 66 -2.69 -1.88 17.96
C MET A 66 -1.78 -1.10 17.00
N PHE A 67 -1.28 0.07 17.41
CA PHE A 67 -0.35 0.86 16.61
C PHE A 67 0.99 0.13 16.42
N GLU A 68 1.58 -0.43 17.47
CA GLU A 68 2.88 -1.12 17.37
C GLU A 68 2.83 -2.33 16.40
N TYR A 69 1.70 -3.04 16.37
CA TYR A 69 1.54 -4.25 15.55
C TYR A 69 0.93 -3.99 14.17
N CYS A 70 0.02 -3.02 14.03
CA CYS A 70 -0.77 -2.83 12.80
C CYS A 70 -0.42 -1.56 12.04
N TYR A 71 0.25 -0.58 12.65
CA TYR A 71 0.59 0.66 11.96
C TYR A 71 1.74 0.45 10.96
N PRO A 72 1.68 1.06 9.76
CA PRO A 72 2.74 0.92 8.77
C PRO A 72 4.06 1.53 9.29
N ARG A 73 5.13 0.72 9.25
CA ARG A 73 6.49 1.19 9.55
C ARG A 73 7.03 1.90 8.32
N LEU A 74 7.05 3.23 8.36
CA LEU A 74 7.52 4.06 7.26
C LEU A 74 9.05 4.16 7.28
N ASP A 75 9.69 3.88 6.14
CA ASP A 75 11.11 4.22 5.96
C ASP A 75 11.23 5.73 5.74
N ALA A 76 11.45 6.47 6.83
CA ALA A 76 11.48 7.92 6.77
C ALA A 76 12.59 8.48 5.85
N ASN A 77 13.65 7.72 5.58
CA ASN A 77 14.74 8.20 4.73
C ASN A 77 14.34 8.30 3.26
N VAL A 78 13.33 7.54 2.82
CA VAL A 78 12.83 7.60 1.44
C VAL A 78 11.99 8.84 1.16
N THR A 79 11.50 9.52 2.21
CA THR A 79 10.59 10.69 2.08
C THR A 79 11.25 12.01 2.48
N LYS A 80 12.33 11.99 3.29
CA LYS A 80 12.96 13.22 3.80
C LYS A 80 13.73 14.02 2.74
N GLY A 81 14.39 13.34 1.81
CA GLY A 81 15.28 13.97 0.83
C GLY A 81 14.65 14.04 -0.55
N MET A 82 14.75 15.20 -1.21
CA MET A 82 14.25 15.38 -2.59
C MET A 82 15.02 14.55 -3.64
N ASN A 83 16.25 14.14 -3.32
CA ASN A 83 17.14 13.42 -4.24
C ASN A 83 17.12 11.90 -4.06
N HIS A 84 16.13 11.36 -3.32
CA HIS A 84 16.04 9.92 -3.10
C HIS A 84 15.61 9.20 -4.39
N LEU A 85 16.38 8.20 -4.82
CA LEU A 85 16.08 7.42 -6.01
C LEU A 85 15.15 6.27 -5.65
N LEU A 86 13.94 6.29 -6.21
CA LEU A 86 12.97 5.21 -6.08
C LEU A 86 12.95 4.33 -7.35
N LYS A 87 12.50 3.10 -7.17
CA LYS A 87 12.33 2.16 -8.28
C LYS A 87 11.27 2.67 -9.25
N SER A 88 11.57 2.64 -10.54
CA SER A 88 10.59 3.00 -11.58
C SER A 88 9.45 1.96 -11.67
N PRO A 89 8.20 2.39 -11.89
CA PRO A 89 7.10 1.48 -12.24
C PRO A 89 7.47 0.58 -13.43
N PHE A 90 6.92 -0.63 -13.44
CA PHE A 90 7.18 -1.69 -14.43
C PHE A 90 8.62 -2.23 -14.49
N SER A 91 9.51 -1.80 -13.60
CA SER A 91 10.85 -2.38 -13.48
C SER A 91 10.81 -3.83 -12.99
N ILE A 92 11.67 -4.69 -13.55
CA ILE A 92 11.79 -6.08 -13.12
C ILE A 92 12.57 -6.18 -11.82
N HIS A 93 12.08 -6.93 -10.85
CA HIS A 93 12.85 -7.24 -9.65
C HIS A 93 13.85 -8.38 -9.93
N PRO A 94 15.18 -8.16 -9.79
CA PRO A 94 16.19 -9.07 -10.33
C PRO A 94 16.12 -10.48 -9.71
N LYS A 95 15.79 -10.59 -8.42
CA LYS A 95 15.73 -11.89 -7.73
C LYS A 95 14.46 -12.69 -8.02
N THR A 96 13.35 -12.03 -8.29
CA THR A 96 12.02 -12.69 -8.39
C THR A 96 11.49 -12.74 -9.81
N GLY A 97 12.10 -11.98 -10.74
CA GLY A 97 11.61 -11.81 -12.11
C GLY A 97 10.28 -11.09 -12.20
N ARG A 98 9.70 -10.64 -11.08
CA ARG A 98 8.38 -9.99 -11.02
C ARG A 98 8.44 -8.55 -11.49
N VAL A 99 7.41 -8.13 -12.21
CA VAL A 99 7.22 -6.75 -12.65
C VAL A 99 6.72 -5.89 -11.48
N SER A 100 7.29 -4.70 -11.29
CA SER A 100 6.77 -3.70 -10.33
C SER A 100 5.49 -3.05 -10.87
N ILE A 101 4.36 -3.70 -10.65
CA ILE A 101 3.05 -3.27 -11.13
C ILE A 101 2.39 -2.20 -10.25
N PRO A 102 1.55 -1.31 -10.81
CA PRO A 102 0.59 -0.53 -10.04
C PRO A 102 -0.48 -1.43 -9.41
N ILE A 103 -0.99 -1.03 -8.24
CA ILE A 103 -2.04 -1.75 -7.51
C ILE A 103 -3.29 -0.87 -7.49
N HIS A 104 -4.45 -1.47 -7.77
CA HIS A 104 -5.73 -0.78 -7.68
C HIS A 104 -6.21 -0.75 -6.22
N LEU A 105 -6.66 0.41 -5.73
CA LEU A 105 -7.07 0.57 -4.34
C LEU A 105 -8.27 -0.31 -3.99
N ASP A 106 -9.26 -0.41 -4.88
CA ASP A 106 -10.47 -1.22 -4.64
C ASP A 106 -10.19 -2.73 -4.56
N SER A 107 -9.07 -3.20 -5.12
CA SER A 107 -8.68 -4.61 -5.05
C SER A 107 -7.58 -4.89 -4.03
N LEU A 108 -7.14 -3.88 -3.26
CA LEU A 108 -6.01 -3.99 -2.33
C LEU A 108 -6.20 -5.10 -1.29
N GLY A 109 -7.44 -5.27 -0.77
CA GLY A 109 -7.75 -6.30 0.22
C GLY A 109 -7.62 -7.75 -0.30
N TYR A 110 -7.60 -7.94 -1.62
CA TYR A 110 -7.48 -9.25 -2.27
C TYR A 110 -6.11 -9.44 -2.94
N PHE A 111 -5.25 -8.41 -2.91
CA PHE A 111 -3.93 -8.47 -3.53
C PHE A 111 -2.96 -9.24 -2.63
N ASP A 112 -2.56 -10.42 -3.07
CA ASP A 112 -1.51 -11.21 -2.44
C ASP A 112 -0.28 -11.23 -3.35
N PRO A 113 0.81 -10.51 -3.02
CA PRO A 113 2.01 -10.50 -3.84
C PRO A 113 2.70 -11.87 -3.89
N CYS A 114 2.48 -12.77 -2.92
CA CYS A 114 3.10 -14.09 -2.88
C CYS A 114 2.35 -15.13 -3.71
N LYS A 115 1.04 -14.97 -3.88
CA LYS A 115 0.19 -15.86 -4.69
C LYS A 115 0.68 -15.98 -6.13
N GLU A 116 0.69 -17.19 -6.66
CA GLU A 116 1.07 -17.43 -8.05
C GLU A 116 0.08 -16.76 -9.01
N GLY A 117 0.62 -16.10 -10.05
CA GLY A 117 -0.17 -15.36 -11.04
C GLY A 117 -0.70 -13.99 -10.61
N SER A 118 -0.49 -13.55 -9.35
CA SER A 118 -0.94 -12.22 -8.90
C SER A 118 -0.07 -11.09 -9.45
N VAL A 119 1.22 -11.35 -9.63
CA VAL A 119 2.21 -10.42 -10.18
C VAL A 119 2.91 -11.09 -11.36
N PRO A 120 2.77 -10.57 -12.60
CA PRO A 120 3.41 -11.16 -13.78
C PRO A 120 4.92 -11.26 -13.63
N LYS A 121 5.50 -12.37 -14.09
CA LYS A 121 6.96 -12.55 -14.20
C LYS A 121 7.43 -12.31 -15.63
N LEU A 122 8.65 -11.83 -15.79
CA LEU A 122 9.26 -11.55 -17.10
C LEU A 122 9.21 -12.78 -18.02
N ASN A 123 9.64 -13.95 -17.54
CA ASN A 123 9.70 -15.16 -18.36
C ASN A 123 8.30 -15.60 -18.85
N GLU A 124 7.28 -15.45 -18.00
CA GLU A 124 5.88 -15.76 -18.35
C GLU A 124 5.37 -14.79 -19.43
N LEU A 125 5.71 -13.50 -19.32
CA LEU A 125 5.35 -12.50 -20.33
C LEU A 125 6.06 -12.76 -21.66
N CYS A 126 7.35 -13.12 -21.64
CA CYS A 126 8.08 -13.48 -22.85
C CYS A 126 7.43 -14.68 -23.55
N GLN A 127 7.08 -15.73 -22.80
CA GLN A 127 6.38 -16.90 -23.33
C GLN A 127 5.02 -16.54 -23.93
N GLN A 128 4.25 -15.67 -23.27
CA GLN A 128 2.96 -15.21 -23.79
C GLN A 128 3.12 -14.49 -25.13
N VAL A 129 4.13 -13.63 -25.26
CA VAL A 129 4.41 -12.90 -26.51
C VAL A 129 4.88 -13.84 -27.62
N GLU A 130 5.75 -14.80 -27.32
CA GLU A 130 6.24 -15.78 -28.30
C GLU A 130 5.13 -16.68 -28.85
N GLN A 131 4.10 -16.95 -28.05
CA GLN A 131 2.95 -17.75 -28.44
C GLN A 131 1.91 -16.97 -29.26
N LEU A 132 2.04 -15.64 -29.37
CA LEU A 132 1.13 -14.85 -30.19
C LEU A 132 1.33 -15.21 -31.67
N PRO A 133 0.24 -15.31 -32.45
CA PRO A 133 0.34 -15.54 -33.88
C PRO A 133 1.14 -14.38 -34.49
N LYS A 134 2.29 -14.68 -35.09
CA LYS A 134 3.04 -13.72 -35.90
C LYS A 134 2.11 -13.29 -37.02
N GLN A 135 1.57 -12.07 -36.96
CA GLN A 135 0.83 -11.52 -38.09
C GLN A 135 1.72 -11.66 -39.34
N ASN A 136 1.26 -12.47 -40.30
CA ASN A 136 2.02 -12.86 -41.48
C ASN A 136 2.68 -11.64 -42.12
N GLN A 137 4.01 -11.59 -42.09
CA GLN A 137 4.80 -10.83 -43.04
C GLN A 137 4.73 -11.56 -44.38
N GLN A 138 3.59 -11.46 -45.06
CA GLN A 138 3.46 -11.74 -46.47
C GLN A 138 2.30 -10.92 -47.02
N SER A 139 2.64 -9.70 -47.42
CA SER A 139 1.92 -8.94 -48.43
C SER A 139 2.96 -8.03 -49.08
N GLU A 140 3.83 -8.63 -49.90
CA GLU A 140 4.25 -7.93 -51.10
C GLU A 140 3.02 -7.83 -51.98
N ASP A 141 2.32 -6.70 -51.93
CA ASP A 141 2.04 -5.88 -53.10
C ASP A 141 1.26 -4.62 -52.68
N GLY A 142 1.45 -3.54 -53.42
CA GLY A 142 1.11 -2.18 -53.02
C GLY A 142 -0.38 -1.87 -52.77
N SER A 143 -0.57 -0.69 -52.17
CA SER A 143 -1.80 0.10 -52.06
C SER A 143 -2.85 -0.33 -51.02
N ASN A 144 -2.71 0.18 -49.79
CA ASN A 144 -3.68 1.13 -49.23
C ASN A 144 -3.28 1.54 -47.81
N GLU A 145 -3.11 2.84 -47.64
CA GLU A 145 -2.88 3.54 -46.39
C GLU A 145 -4.17 3.52 -45.55
N LYS A 146 -4.41 2.41 -44.84
CA LYS A 146 -5.34 2.38 -43.71
C LYS A 146 -4.53 2.07 -42.47
N THR A 147 -4.53 3.05 -41.56
CA THR A 147 -3.94 3.07 -40.23
C THR A 147 -4.53 1.99 -39.31
N ALA A 148 -4.31 0.71 -39.65
CA ALA A 148 -4.47 -0.38 -38.70
C ALA A 148 -3.29 -0.27 -37.72
N THR A 149 -3.53 0.36 -36.57
CA THR A 149 -2.59 0.44 -35.47
C THR A 149 -2.13 -0.97 -35.14
N LYS A 150 -0.88 -1.30 -35.50
CA LYS A 150 -0.19 -2.54 -35.17
C LYS A 150 -0.41 -2.80 -33.67
N GLN A 151 -1.30 -3.72 -33.33
CA GLN A 151 -1.73 -3.94 -31.95
C GLN A 151 -0.49 -4.35 -31.16
N LYS A 152 -0.06 -3.50 -30.23
CA LYS A 152 1.17 -3.74 -29.47
C LYS A 152 1.07 -5.08 -28.73
N ASP A 153 2.07 -5.94 -28.88
CA ASP A 153 2.03 -7.35 -28.42
C ASP A 153 1.72 -7.48 -26.92
N TYR A 154 2.14 -6.52 -26.10
CA TYR A 154 1.85 -6.52 -24.66
C TYR A 154 0.34 -6.45 -24.34
N ASN A 155 -0.50 -5.96 -25.26
CA ASN A 155 -1.96 -5.90 -25.05
C ASN A 155 -2.60 -7.28 -24.92
N GLN A 156 -1.89 -8.34 -25.32
CA GLN A 156 -2.34 -9.72 -25.26
C GLN A 156 -1.63 -10.52 -24.15
N THR A 157 -1.06 -9.82 -23.15
CA THR A 157 -0.33 -10.43 -22.04
C THR A 157 -1.01 -10.16 -20.70
N SER A 158 -0.63 -10.91 -19.67
CA SER A 158 -1.08 -10.68 -18.29
C SER A 158 -0.63 -9.32 -17.71
N LEU A 159 0.23 -8.57 -18.42
CA LEU A 159 0.64 -7.22 -18.04
C LEU A 159 -0.42 -6.15 -18.36
N LYS A 160 -1.29 -6.39 -19.35
CA LYS A 160 -2.25 -5.41 -19.86
C LYS A 160 -3.14 -4.77 -18.79
N PRO A 161 -3.76 -5.51 -17.85
CA PRO A 161 -4.62 -4.92 -16.82
C PRO A 161 -3.88 -3.88 -15.97
N PHE A 162 -2.60 -4.09 -15.70
CA PHE A 162 -1.78 -3.19 -14.91
C PHE A 162 -1.39 -1.93 -15.70
N ILE A 163 -1.16 -2.06 -17.01
CA ILE A 163 -0.97 -0.91 -17.89
C ILE A 163 -2.23 -0.05 -17.92
N ASP A 164 -3.42 -0.65 -17.94
CA ASP A 164 -4.69 0.09 -17.93
C ASP A 164 -4.92 0.83 -16.61
N ILE A 165 -4.52 0.25 -15.48
CA ILE A 165 -4.54 0.94 -14.18
C ILE A 165 -3.63 2.18 -14.25
N PHE A 166 -2.41 2.02 -14.75
CA PHE A 166 -1.46 3.13 -14.85
C PHE A 166 -1.91 4.21 -15.84
N ALA A 167 -2.45 3.82 -16.99
CA ALA A 167 -2.96 4.74 -18.00
C ALA A 167 -4.09 5.62 -17.45
N ARG A 168 -5.03 5.02 -16.70
CA ARG A 168 -6.09 5.77 -16.00
C ARG A 168 -5.51 6.76 -14.99
N PHE A 169 -4.53 6.35 -14.19
CA PHE A 169 -3.86 7.23 -13.24
C PHE A 169 -3.18 8.42 -13.92
N VAL A 170 -2.47 8.20 -15.03
CA VAL A 170 -1.81 9.26 -15.79
C VAL A 170 -2.84 10.23 -16.38
N GLN A 171 -3.92 9.70 -16.97
CA GLN A 171 -4.99 10.53 -17.54
C GLN A 171 -5.62 11.42 -16.47
N GLN A 172 -5.98 10.85 -15.30
CA GLN A 172 -6.53 11.61 -14.18
C GLN A 172 -5.55 12.71 -13.70
N SER A 173 -4.27 12.37 -13.58
CA SER A 173 -3.23 13.32 -13.15
C SER A 173 -3.06 14.48 -14.13
N GLN A 174 -3.22 14.24 -15.44
CA GLN A 174 -3.16 15.29 -16.46
C GLN A 174 -4.38 16.21 -16.40
N THR A 175 -5.58 15.64 -16.30
CA THR A 175 -6.83 16.42 -16.19
C THR A 175 -6.84 17.30 -14.94
N SER A 176 -6.42 16.77 -13.78
CA SER A 176 -6.32 17.57 -12.55
C SER A 176 -5.38 18.78 -12.71
N LYS A 177 -4.23 18.61 -13.34
CA LYS A 177 -3.27 19.71 -13.60
C LYS A 177 -3.83 20.77 -14.55
N GLN A 178 -4.55 20.34 -15.60
CA GLN A 178 -5.22 21.25 -16.53
C GLN A 178 -6.28 22.08 -15.80
N ASN A 179 -7.10 21.45 -14.97
CA ASN A 179 -8.14 22.13 -14.19
C ASN A 179 -7.57 23.11 -13.17
N GLU A 180 -6.46 22.77 -12.49
CA GLU A 180 -5.78 23.71 -11.58
C GLU A 180 -5.19 24.92 -12.31
N THR A 181 -4.70 24.72 -13.54
CA THR A 181 -4.13 25.81 -14.34
C THR A 181 -5.24 26.74 -14.83
N LEU A 182 -6.36 26.20 -15.28
CA LEU A 182 -7.57 26.94 -15.66
C LEU A 182 -8.12 27.74 -14.47
N ALA A 183 -8.24 27.13 -13.29
CA ALA A 183 -8.72 27.83 -12.10
C ALA A 183 -7.79 29.00 -11.69
N LYS A 184 -6.47 28.85 -11.86
CA LYS A 184 -5.50 29.92 -11.60
C LYS A 184 -5.56 31.03 -12.65
N SER A 185 -5.80 30.71 -13.92
CA SER A 185 -5.99 31.73 -14.95
C SER A 185 -7.27 32.52 -14.71
N ASP A 186 -8.38 31.85 -14.38
CA ASP A 186 -9.67 32.50 -14.14
C ASP A 186 -9.60 33.43 -12.91
N LEU A 187 -8.94 32.99 -11.83
CA LEU A 187 -8.67 33.84 -10.66
C LEU A 187 -7.80 35.05 -11.00
N ASN A 188 -6.77 34.87 -11.82
CA ASN A 188 -5.91 35.98 -12.24
C ASN A 188 -6.66 36.99 -13.12
N THR A 189 -7.52 36.53 -14.03
CA THR A 189 -8.37 37.40 -14.86
C THR A 189 -9.41 38.16 -14.02
N MET A 190 -9.99 37.52 -12.99
CA MET A 190 -10.89 38.20 -12.06
C MET A 190 -10.18 39.25 -11.18
N LEU A 191 -8.92 39.01 -10.83
CA LEU A 191 -8.12 39.93 -10.01
C LEU A 191 -7.48 41.07 -10.84
N SER A 192 -7.21 40.86 -12.13
CA SER A 192 -6.65 41.88 -13.02
C SER A 192 -7.66 42.93 -13.50
N GLY A 193 -8.97 42.73 -13.23
CA GLY A 193 -10.02 43.68 -13.59
C GLY A 193 -10.29 43.78 -15.10
N GLU A 194 -9.87 42.79 -15.87
CA GLU A 194 -10.22 42.66 -17.29
C GLU A 194 -11.61 42.02 -17.41
N ILE A 195 -12.66 42.83 -17.22
CA ILE A 195 -14.01 42.56 -17.73
C ILE A 195 -14.37 43.70 -18.69
#